data_AF-A0A2G2YZY4-F1
#
_entry.id   AF-A0A2G2YZY4-F1
#
_cell.length_a   1.000
_cell.length_b   1.000
_cell.length_c   1.000
_cell.angle_alpha   90.00
_cell.angle_beta   90.00
_cell.angle_gamma   90.00
#
_symmetry.space_group_name_H-M   'P 1'
#
loop_
_entity.id
_entity.type
_entity.pdbx_description
1 polymer ?
#
loop_
_entity_poly.entity_id
_entity_poly.type
_entity_poly.pdbx_seq_one_letter_code
_entity_poly.pdbx_strand_id
1 'polypeptide(L)'
;MMKTKTASLKCYFVRFESIETCHEGGSYVFSTKRISEARCQFMHVHMVSNMAKYAARLSLILSKTIKLQVNLASVTIERIEDILRRDENGCIIRDEDGEPCIHTDGTGFISEDLAICIVPKIFPKQNI
;
A
#
# COMPACT_ATOMS: atom_id res chain seq x y z
N MET A 1 39.17 10.43 -2.79
CA MET A 1 38.47 9.87 -3.96
C MET A 1 37.20 9.19 -3.47
N MET A 2 36.06 9.89 -3.51
CA MET A 2 34.75 9.34 -3.10
C MET A 2 34.28 8.34 -4.16
N LYS A 3 34.10 7.07 -3.79
CA LYS A 3 33.40 6.10 -4.64
C LYS A 3 31.92 6.46 -4.64
N THR A 4 31.44 7.14 -5.68
CA THR A 4 30.01 7.36 -5.91
C THR A 4 29.38 6.02 -6.26
N LYS A 5 28.72 5.37 -5.30
CA LYS A 5 27.97 4.14 -5.50
C LYS A 5 26.77 4.51 -6.38
N THR A 6 26.81 4.18 -7.67
CA THR A 6 25.67 4.36 -8.58
C THR A 6 24.55 3.42 -8.12
N ALA A 7 23.60 3.96 -7.37
CA ALA A 7 22.40 3.23 -7.02
C ALA A 7 21.60 2.98 -8.32
N SER A 8 21.23 1.73 -8.57
CA SER A 8 20.26 1.40 -9.62
C SER A 8 18.93 2.04 -9.24
N LEU A 9 18.60 3.17 -9.87
CA LEU A 9 17.30 3.82 -9.72
C LEU A 9 16.29 3.13 -10.64
N LYS A 10 15.16 2.69 -10.07
CA LYS A 10 14.01 2.24 -10.85
C LYS A 10 13.07 3.43 -11.05
N CYS A 11 12.93 3.86 -12.29
CA CYS A 11 12.01 4.93 -12.67
C CYS A 11 10.73 4.31 -13.26
N TYR A 12 9.57 4.79 -12.81
CA TYR A 12 8.27 4.42 -13.36
C TYR A 12 7.68 5.62 -14.08
N PHE A 13 7.19 5.41 -15.30
CA PHE A 13 6.57 6.45 -16.13
C PHE A 13 5.09 6.10 -16.37
N VAL A 14 4.22 7.09 -16.19
CA VAL A 14 2.79 6.96 -16.49
C VAL A 14 2.53 7.62 -17.84
N ARG A 15 2.01 6.85 -18.79
CA ARG A 15 1.64 7.34 -20.12
C ARG A 15 0.24 7.95 -20.08
N PHE A 16 0.12 9.20 -20.49
CA PHE A 16 -1.16 9.91 -20.62
C PHE A 16 -1.68 9.88 -22.07
N GLU A 17 -0.78 10.07 -23.03
CA GLU A 17 -1.12 10.20 -24.45
C GLU A 17 -0.15 9.40 -25.33
N SER A 18 -0.55 9.20 -26.59
CA SER A 18 0.26 8.62 -27.65
C SER A 18 0.04 9.38 -28.95
N ILE A 19 1.10 9.63 -29.70
CA ILE A 19 1.04 10.21 -31.06
C ILE A 19 0.70 9.13 -32.11
N GLU A 20 0.77 7.84 -31.75
CA GLU A 20 0.46 6.74 -32.66
C GLU A 20 -1.05 6.60 -32.92
N THR A 21 -1.44 6.82 -34.18
CA THR A 21 -2.78 6.56 -34.74
C THR A 21 -3.01 5.07 -35.05
N CYS A 22 -2.34 4.16 -34.34
CA CYS A 22 -2.42 2.73 -34.61
C CYS A 22 -3.78 2.19 -34.13
N HIS A 23 -4.67 2.01 -35.10
CA HIS A 23 -5.92 1.27 -35.04
C HIS A 23 -5.92 0.11 -34.03
N GLU A 24 -6.59 0.31 -32.89
CA GLU A 24 -7.53 -0.62 -32.23
C GLU A 24 -8.01 -0.01 -30.89
N GLY A 25 -9.01 0.88 -30.98
CA GLY A 25 -10.21 0.80 -30.14
C GLY A 25 -10.16 1.08 -28.63
N GLY A 26 -9.13 1.70 -28.06
CA GLY A 26 -9.14 2.05 -26.63
C GLY A 26 -8.59 3.43 -26.31
N SER A 27 -9.42 4.34 -25.79
CA SER A 27 -8.93 5.57 -25.16
C SER A 27 -8.08 5.22 -23.93
N TYR A 28 -6.86 5.76 -23.81
CA TYR A 28 -6.05 5.53 -22.60
C TYR A 28 -6.80 5.99 -21.35
N VAL A 29 -6.69 5.21 -20.25
CA VAL A 29 -7.39 5.46 -18.97
C VAL A 29 -7.17 6.87 -18.43
N PHE A 30 -6.03 7.49 -18.77
CA PHE A 30 -5.66 8.84 -18.35
C PHE A 30 -5.72 9.90 -19.47
N SER A 31 -6.07 9.54 -20.71
CA SER A 31 -6.06 10.47 -21.86
C SER A 31 -6.92 11.71 -21.66
N THR A 32 -8.03 11.58 -20.93
CA THR A 32 -8.95 12.69 -20.64
C THR A 32 -8.78 13.26 -19.23
N LYS A 33 -7.83 12.73 -18.44
CA LYS A 33 -7.65 13.09 -17.03
C LYS A 33 -6.53 14.10 -16.86
N ARG A 34 -6.75 15.12 -16.04
CA ARG A 34 -5.68 16.00 -15.55
C ARG A 34 -4.70 15.20 -14.70
N ILE A 35 -3.46 15.70 -14.59
CA ILE A 35 -2.42 15.07 -13.75
C ILE A 35 -2.89 14.89 -12.30
N SER A 36 -3.64 15.85 -11.75
CA SER A 36 -4.21 15.76 -10.41
C SER A 36 -5.19 14.59 -10.27
N GLU A 37 -6.08 14.39 -11.25
CA GLU A 37 -7.07 13.31 -11.29
C GLU A 37 -6.40 11.96 -11.50
N ALA A 38 -5.38 11.91 -12.33
CA ALA A 38 -4.58 10.72 -12.55
C ALA A 38 -3.84 10.29 -11.29
N ARG A 39 -3.23 11.23 -10.56
CA ARG A 39 -2.62 10.95 -9.24
C ARG A 39 -3.62 10.34 -8.27
N CYS A 40 -4.87 10.83 -8.28
CA CYS A 40 -5.96 10.32 -7.45
C CYS A 40 -6.33 8.86 -7.74
N GLN A 41 -5.98 8.30 -8.90
CA GLN A 41 -6.20 6.88 -9.22
C GLN A 41 -5.21 5.95 -8.51
N PHE A 42 -4.02 6.45 -8.18
CA PHE A 42 -3.02 5.68 -7.42
C PHE A 42 -3.23 5.86 -5.92
N MET A 43 -3.49 7.10 -5.50
CA MET A 43 -3.79 7.44 -4.12
C MET A 43 -4.49 8.78 -4.05
N HIS A 44 -5.32 9.01 -3.02
CA HIS A 44 -5.91 10.33 -2.74
C HIS A 44 -4.85 11.34 -2.25
N VAL A 45 -3.94 11.73 -3.15
CA VAL A 45 -2.76 12.57 -2.86
C VAL A 45 -3.14 13.90 -2.23
N HIS A 46 -4.29 14.46 -2.63
CA HIS A 46 -4.80 15.73 -2.12
C HIS A 46 -5.21 15.65 -0.64
N MET A 47 -5.39 14.45 -0.08
CA MET A 47 -5.67 14.23 1.35
C MET A 47 -4.38 14.04 2.18
N VAL A 48 -3.20 14.07 1.56
CA VAL A 48 -1.93 13.88 2.26
C VAL A 48 -1.36 15.24 2.66
N SER A 49 -0.94 15.37 3.93
CA SER A 49 -0.53 16.67 4.49
C SER A 49 0.77 17.25 3.92
N ASN A 50 1.64 16.42 3.31
CA ASN A 50 2.88 16.87 2.68
C ASN A 50 3.47 15.83 1.71
N MET A 51 4.47 16.24 0.92
CA MET A 51 5.12 15.41 -0.10
C MET A 51 5.95 14.24 0.49
N ALA A 52 6.51 14.40 1.69
CA ALA A 52 7.28 13.33 2.35
C ALA A 52 6.37 12.15 2.72
N LYS A 53 5.21 12.42 3.32
CA LYS A 53 4.18 11.40 3.59
C LYS A 53 3.63 10.78 2.31
N TYR A 54 3.53 11.56 1.23
CA TYR A 54 3.15 11.03 -0.08
C TYR A 54 4.18 10.03 -0.60
N ALA A 55 5.47 10.40 -0.60
CA ALA A 55 6.54 9.54 -1.08
C ALA A 55 6.64 8.23 -0.27
N ALA A 56 6.47 8.30 1.06
CA ALA A 56 6.43 7.12 1.92
C ALA A 56 5.29 6.16 1.54
N ARG A 57 4.09 6.69 1.23
CA ARG A 57 2.94 5.89 0.79
C ARG A 57 3.08 5.36 -0.63
N LEU A 58 3.73 6.09 -1.53
CA LEU A 58 3.99 5.64 -2.90
C LEU A 58 4.82 4.35 -2.93
N SER A 59 5.75 4.19 -1.99
CA SER A 59 6.53 2.95 -1.85
C SER A 59 5.65 1.71 -1.62
N LEU A 60 4.50 1.85 -0.97
CA LEU A 60 3.53 0.75 -0.78
C LEU A 60 2.90 0.33 -2.11
N ILE A 61 2.55 1.30 -2.97
CA ILE A 61 1.97 1.04 -4.30
C ILE A 61 2.97 0.32 -5.20
N LEU A 62 4.25 0.67 -5.07
CA LEU A 62 5.34 0.09 -5.86
C LEU A 62 5.90 -1.21 -5.27
N SER A 63 5.39 -1.65 -4.11
CA SER A 63 5.85 -2.87 -3.47
C SER A 63 5.51 -4.09 -4.32
N LYS A 64 6.41 -5.07 -4.34
CA LYS A 64 6.13 -6.36 -4.99
C LYS A 64 5.08 -7.09 -4.16
N THR A 65 3.91 -7.31 -4.75
CA THR A 65 2.77 -7.97 -4.08
C THR A 65 2.19 -9.08 -4.95
N ILE A 66 1.57 -10.06 -4.30
CA ILE A 66 0.75 -11.07 -4.97
C ILE A 66 -0.71 -10.63 -4.79
N LYS A 67 -1.43 -10.46 -5.91
CA LYS A 67 -2.84 -10.06 -5.85
C LYS A 67 -3.70 -11.20 -5.31
N LEU A 68 -4.35 -10.96 -4.18
CA LEU A 68 -5.44 -11.80 -3.69
C LEU A 68 -6.72 -11.43 -4.45
N GLN A 69 -7.33 -12.40 -5.13
CA GLN A 69 -8.54 -12.17 -5.90
C GLN A 69 -9.74 -12.33 -4.97
N VAL A 70 -10.14 -11.23 -4.33
CA VAL A 70 -11.28 -11.17 -3.41
C VAL A 70 -12.15 -9.98 -3.80
N ASN A 71 -13.46 -10.18 -3.83
CA ASN A 71 -14.40 -9.08 -4.00
C ASN A 71 -14.49 -8.30 -2.68
N LEU A 72 -13.93 -7.09 -2.63
CA LEU A 72 -13.99 -6.27 -1.41
C LEU A 72 -15.41 -5.90 -1.00
N ALA A 73 -16.38 -5.90 -1.94
CA ALA A 73 -17.79 -5.65 -1.60
C ALA A 73 -18.44 -6.82 -0.84
N SER A 74 -17.84 -8.02 -0.87
CA SER A 74 -18.29 -9.17 -0.08
C SER A 74 -17.48 -9.37 1.21
N VAL A 75 -16.59 -8.43 1.54
CA VAL A 75 -15.79 -8.47 2.76
C VAL A 75 -16.32 -7.43 3.74
N THR A 76 -16.58 -7.84 4.96
CA THR A 76 -16.85 -6.90 6.06
C THR A 76 -15.55 -6.28 6.51
N ILE A 77 -15.48 -4.94 6.46
CA ILE A 77 -14.31 -4.18 6.93
C ILE A 77 -14.70 -3.47 8.23
N GLU A 78 -14.10 -3.91 9.32
CA GLU A 78 -14.30 -3.33 10.64
C GLU A 78 -13.07 -2.54 11.05
N ARG A 79 -13.30 -1.34 11.61
CA ARG A 79 -12.23 -0.60 12.28
C ARG A 79 -12.21 -1.01 13.73
N ILE A 80 -11.11 -1.61 14.14
CA ILE A 80 -10.81 -1.91 15.54
C ILE A 80 -9.94 -0.79 16.10
N GLU A 81 -10.17 -0.45 17.36
CA GLU A 81 -9.32 0.51 18.07
C GLU A 81 -7.97 -0.12 18.40
N ASP A 82 -6.96 0.72 18.41
CA ASP A 82 -5.62 0.32 18.81
C ASP A 82 -5.58 -0.05 20.29
N ILE A 83 -4.95 -1.19 20.59
CA ILE A 83 -4.74 -1.63 21.97
C ILE A 83 -3.45 -0.98 22.46
N LEU A 84 -3.53 -0.21 23.54
CA LEU A 84 -2.35 0.37 24.18
C LEU A 84 -1.60 -0.67 25.00
N ARG A 85 -0.27 -0.57 25.01
CA ARG A 85 0.59 -1.41 25.85
C ARG A 85 0.39 -1.03 27.32
N ARG A 86 0.21 -2.04 28.17
CA ARG A 86 0.07 -1.88 29.62
C ARG A 86 1.15 -2.67 30.36
N ASP A 87 1.56 -2.18 31.53
CA ASP A 87 2.44 -2.89 32.44
C ASP A 87 1.66 -3.90 33.32
N GLU A 88 2.37 -4.58 34.23
CA GLU A 88 1.81 -5.56 35.16
C GLU A 88 0.73 -4.98 36.09
N ASN A 89 0.77 -3.66 36.31
CA ASN A 89 -0.17 -2.91 37.14
C ASN A 89 -1.35 -2.35 36.34
N GLY A 90 -1.38 -2.55 35.01
CA GLY A 90 -2.40 -2.05 34.11
C GLY A 90 -2.22 -0.59 33.70
N CYS A 91 -1.08 0.04 34.01
CA CYS A 91 -0.77 1.41 33.63
C CYS A 91 -0.27 1.46 32.17
N ILE A 92 -0.60 2.55 31.47
CA ILE A 92 -0.19 2.75 30.06
C ILE A 92 1.31 3.02 30.01
N ILE A 93 2.02 2.21 29.22
CA ILE A 93 3.44 2.42 28.93
C ILE A 93 3.58 3.52 27.86
N ARG A 94 4.48 4.47 28.10
CA ARG A 94 4.76 5.60 27.20
C ARG A 94 6.20 5.53 26.68
N ASP A 95 6.43 6.10 25.50
CA ASP A 95 7.76 6.22 24.90
C ASP A 95 8.55 7.43 25.45
N GLU A 96 9.73 7.69 24.87
CA GLU A 96 10.62 8.78 25.25
C GLU A 96 10.01 10.18 25.03
N ASP A 97 9.08 10.30 24.07
CA ASP A 97 8.36 11.53 23.76
C ASP A 97 7.10 11.70 24.64
N GLY A 98 6.77 10.69 25.45
CA GLY A 98 5.61 10.66 26.33
C GLY A 98 4.33 10.17 25.65
N GLU A 99 4.40 9.67 24.42
CA GLU A 99 3.26 9.15 23.70
C GLU A 99 2.94 7.70 24.12
N PRO A 100 1.65 7.30 24.18
CA PRO A 100 1.28 5.93 24.51
C PRO A 100 1.85 4.92 23.52
N CYS A 101 2.56 3.91 24.02
CA CYS A 101 3.01 2.81 23.19
C CYS A 101 1.81 1.97 22.73
N ILE A 102 1.64 1.83 21.41
CA ILE A 102 0.57 1.04 20.83
C ILE A 102 1.04 -0.42 20.65
N HIS A 103 0.26 -1.37 21.14
CA HIS A 103 0.53 -2.80 21.01
C HIS A 103 0.17 -3.34 19.61
N THR A 104 -0.90 -2.81 19.01
CA THR A 104 -1.43 -3.26 17.72
C THR A 104 -0.98 -2.42 16.52
N ASP A 105 0.06 -1.60 16.67
CA ASP A 105 0.47 -0.65 15.62
C ASP A 105 0.81 -1.38 14.31
N GLY A 106 0.10 -1.02 13.25
CA GLY A 106 0.23 -1.64 11.93
C GLY A 106 -0.27 -3.08 11.83
N THR A 107 -1.04 -3.57 12.81
CA THR A 107 -1.60 -4.93 12.83
C THR A 107 -3.13 -4.94 12.73
N GLY A 108 -3.69 -6.08 12.35
CA GLY A 108 -5.13 -6.29 12.28
C GLY A 108 -5.47 -7.76 12.09
N PHE A 109 -6.75 -8.09 12.24
CA PHE A 109 -7.24 -9.46 12.04
C PHE A 109 -7.76 -9.67 10.62
N ILE A 110 -7.63 -10.90 10.15
CA ILE A 110 -8.35 -11.41 8.98
C ILE A 110 -9.12 -12.65 9.41
N SER A 111 -10.27 -12.87 8.78
CA SER A 111 -11.06 -14.07 9.00
C SER A 111 -10.38 -15.30 8.39
N GLU A 112 -10.70 -16.48 8.92
CA GLU A 112 -10.08 -17.74 8.52
C GLU A 112 -10.31 -18.07 7.03
N ASP A 113 -11.51 -17.77 6.52
CA ASP A 113 -11.86 -17.95 5.11
C ASP A 113 -10.98 -17.11 4.15
N LEU A 114 -10.66 -15.86 4.53
CA LEU A 114 -9.68 -15.04 3.81
C LEU A 114 -8.27 -15.60 3.95
N ALA A 115 -7.89 -16.09 5.12
CA ALA A 115 -6.58 -16.68 5.36
C ALA A 115 -6.35 -17.93 4.49
N ILE A 116 -7.35 -18.80 4.36
CA ILE A 116 -7.29 -20.00 3.49
C ILE A 116 -7.03 -19.62 2.04
N CYS A 117 -7.58 -18.50 1.56
CA CYS A 117 -7.36 -18.02 0.20
C CYS A 117 -5.92 -17.53 -0.06
N ILE A 118 -5.21 -17.15 1.01
CA ILE A 118 -3.84 -16.61 0.96
C ILE A 118 -2.80 -17.75 0.97
N VAL A 119 -2.99 -18.77 1.80
CA VAL A 119 -1.99 -19.83 2.07
C VAL A 119 -1.42 -20.48 0.79
N PRO A 120 -2.22 -20.91 -0.20
CA PRO A 120 -1.70 -21.53 -1.41
C PRO A 120 -0.85 -20.61 -2.28
N LYS A 121 -0.99 -19.28 -2.12
CA LYS A 121 -0.23 -18.28 -2.89
C LYS A 121 1.12 -17.96 -2.27
N ILE A 122 1.23 -18.07 -0.94
CA ILE A 122 2.48 -17.83 -0.19
C ILE A 122 3.31 -19.11 -0.12
N PHE A 123 2.64 -20.25 0.10
CA PHE A 123 3.26 -21.57 0.20
C PHE A 123 2.70 -22.48 -0.89
N PRO A 124 3.15 -22.34 -2.16
CA PRO A 124 2.76 -23.25 -3.20
C PRO A 124 3.17 -24.67 -2.78
N LYS A 125 2.23 -25.63 -2.82
CA LYS A 125 2.52 -27.03 -2.52
C LYS A 125 3.66 -27.50 -3.42
N GLN A 126 4.77 -27.92 -2.82
CA GLN A 126 5.82 -28.64 -3.53
C GLN A 126 5.26 -30.04 -3.82
N ASN A 127 5.07 -30.36 -5.10
CA ASN A 127 4.77 -31.74 -5.50
C ASN A 127 6.03 -32.56 -5.22
N ILE A 128 5.96 -33.43 -4.20
CA ILE A 128 6.92 -34.51 -3.94
C ILE A 128 6.44 -35.73 -4.71
#